data_AF-T1AGF3-F1
#
_entry.id   AF-T1AGF3-F1
#
_cell.length_a   1.000
_cell.length_b   1.000
_cell.length_c   1.000
_cell.angle_alpha   90.00
_cell.angle_beta   90.00
_cell.angle_gamma   90.00
#
_symmetry.space_group_name_H-M   'P 1'
#
loop_
_entity.id
_entity.type
_entity.pdbx_description
1 polymer ?
#
loop_
_entity_poly.entity_id
_entity_poly.type
_entity_poly.pdbx_seq_one_letter_code
_entity_poly.pdbx_strand_id
1 'polypeptide(L)'
;MRVTEAGHLGRRGGVDLMVAMNPQTWDADLAEIEPGGYLFHDSTRPLPASKFRADVSVIGMPLTEICNRTYDDPRQRQLFKNIMYVGALAALLHIDLAAIEALIAQQYKGKEKLLDANVHALHLGHDYATQNLPAIGLGVRKADAVGGRIFIDGNSAAALGCVYGGASVCAWYPITPSSSLAEASRSTARSCASIPTRAGTATPSCRPRTRSPRSAWWSAPAGTARARSPRPPVPASR
;
A
#
# COMPACT_ATOMS: atom_id res chain seq x y z
N MET A 1 -7.39 -6.67 -1.54
CA MET A 1 -5.93 -6.67 -1.83
C MET A 1 -5.42 -8.09 -1.64
N ARG A 2 -4.42 -8.55 -2.42
CA ARG A 2 -3.70 -9.80 -2.13
C ARG A 2 -2.29 -9.45 -1.64
N VAL A 3 -1.83 -10.11 -0.58
CA VAL A 3 -0.48 -9.95 -0.04
C VAL A 3 0.21 -11.32 -0.06
N THR A 4 1.35 -11.43 -0.74
CA THR A 4 2.08 -12.69 -0.88
C THR A 4 3.51 -12.43 -1.36
N GLU A 5 4.46 -13.23 -0.89
CA GLU A 5 5.84 -13.21 -1.38
C GLU A 5 6.05 -14.02 -2.67
N ALA A 6 5.09 -14.90 -3.02
CA ALA A 6 5.18 -15.80 -4.17
C ALA A 6 4.90 -15.11 -5.52
N GLY A 7 4.80 -13.77 -5.54
CA GLY A 7 4.72 -12.98 -6.78
C GLY A 7 3.36 -13.03 -7.50
N HIS A 8 2.29 -13.49 -6.85
CA HIS A 8 0.97 -13.47 -7.47
C HIS A 8 0.44 -12.04 -7.65
N LEU A 9 0.11 -11.68 -8.88
CA LEU A 9 -0.32 -10.32 -9.23
C LEU A 9 -1.85 -10.14 -9.25
N GLY A 10 -2.59 -11.24 -9.35
CA GLY A 10 -4.06 -11.25 -9.41
C GLY A 10 -4.74 -11.58 -8.08
N ARG A 11 -6.01 -11.21 -7.96
CA ARG A 11 -6.87 -11.61 -6.85
C ARG A 11 -7.04 -13.14 -6.87
N ARG A 12 -7.07 -13.78 -5.70
CA ARG A 12 -7.30 -15.23 -5.57
C ARG A 12 -8.77 -15.62 -5.82
N GLY A 13 -9.70 -14.72 -5.55
CA GLY A 13 -11.09 -15.07 -5.23
C GLY A 13 -11.24 -15.26 -3.72
N GLY A 14 -12.42 -14.96 -3.18
CA GLY A 14 -12.67 -14.94 -1.74
C GLY A 14 -11.91 -13.85 -0.98
N VAL A 15 -12.21 -13.73 0.32
CA VAL A 15 -11.59 -12.77 1.24
C VAL A 15 -11.27 -13.45 2.57
N ASP A 16 -10.01 -13.40 2.99
CA ASP A 16 -9.56 -13.94 4.28
C ASP A 16 -9.85 -12.97 5.44
N LEU A 17 -9.76 -11.65 5.18
CA LEU A 17 -10.08 -10.58 6.13
C LEU A 17 -10.81 -9.44 5.39
N MET A 18 -12.05 -9.18 5.78
CA MET A 18 -12.88 -8.09 5.27
C MET A 18 -12.87 -6.90 6.22
N VAL A 19 -12.81 -5.68 5.69
CA VAL A 19 -12.94 -4.44 6.46
C VAL A 19 -14.24 -3.75 6.02
N ALA A 20 -15.33 -4.04 6.72
CA ALA A 20 -16.68 -3.60 6.35
C ALA A 20 -17.03 -2.28 7.02
N MET A 21 -16.76 -1.17 6.31
CA MET A 21 -17.03 0.19 6.79
C MET A 21 -18.29 0.82 6.20
N ASN A 22 -18.86 0.22 5.15
CA ASN A 22 -20.04 0.71 4.45
C ASN A 22 -21.26 -0.19 4.73
N PRO A 23 -22.31 0.32 5.39
CA PRO A 23 -23.53 -0.45 5.63
C PRO A 23 -24.25 -0.91 4.35
N GLN A 24 -24.09 -0.19 3.23
CA GLN A 24 -24.79 -0.50 1.98
C GLN A 24 -24.28 -1.77 1.30
N THR A 25 -23.00 -2.10 1.48
CA THR A 25 -22.36 -3.27 0.86
C THR A 25 -22.25 -4.44 1.83
N TRP A 26 -22.70 -4.28 3.08
CA TRP A 26 -22.52 -5.24 4.17
C TRP A 26 -22.83 -6.69 3.77
N ASP A 27 -24.01 -6.94 3.21
CA ASP A 27 -24.46 -8.30 2.90
C ASP A 27 -23.59 -8.94 1.79
N ALA A 28 -23.15 -8.15 0.81
CA ALA A 28 -22.25 -8.60 -0.25
C ALA A 28 -20.81 -8.81 0.25
N ASP A 29 -20.31 -7.89 1.08
CA ASP A 29 -18.98 -7.94 1.67
C ASP A 29 -18.85 -9.19 2.58
N LEU A 30 -19.88 -9.46 3.39
CA LEU A 30 -19.94 -10.62 4.27
C LEU A 30 -20.04 -11.95 3.50
N ALA A 31 -20.72 -11.95 2.35
CA ALA A 31 -20.83 -13.14 1.49
C ALA A 31 -19.49 -13.50 0.82
N GLU A 32 -18.61 -12.52 0.59
CA GLU A 32 -17.31 -12.74 -0.06
C GLU A 32 -16.25 -13.34 0.88
N ILE A 33 -16.51 -13.34 2.19
CA ILE A 33 -15.59 -13.90 3.19
C ILE A 33 -15.57 -15.42 3.10
N GLU A 34 -14.36 -15.97 3.03
CA GLU A 34 -14.13 -17.41 3.06
C GLU A 34 -14.54 -18.00 4.42
N PRO A 35 -15.02 -19.25 4.48
CA PRO A 35 -15.27 -19.91 5.75
C PRO A 35 -14.04 -19.89 6.67
N GLY A 36 -14.22 -19.50 7.93
CA GLY A 36 -13.14 -19.29 8.89
C GLY A 36 -12.41 -17.95 8.76
N GLY A 37 -12.81 -17.09 7.82
CA GLY A 37 -12.26 -15.75 7.63
C GLY A 37 -12.69 -14.76 8.72
N TYR A 38 -12.21 -13.53 8.57
CA TYR A 38 -12.37 -12.47 9.56
C TYR A 38 -13.18 -11.29 9.02
N LEU A 39 -14.04 -10.72 9.86
CA LEU A 39 -14.79 -9.50 9.59
C LEU A 39 -14.38 -8.40 10.58
N PHE A 40 -13.61 -7.42 10.12
CA PHE A 40 -13.34 -6.20 10.86
C PHE A 40 -14.41 -5.15 10.55
N HIS A 41 -15.05 -4.59 11.56
CA HIS A 41 -16.06 -3.54 11.38
C HIS A 41 -16.09 -2.53 12.51
N ASP A 42 -16.76 -1.40 12.26
CA ASP A 42 -17.07 -0.43 13.31
C ASP A 42 -18.20 -0.94 14.22
N SER A 43 -17.87 -1.24 15.48
CA SER A 43 -18.82 -1.76 16.48
C SER A 43 -19.55 -0.67 17.29
N THR A 44 -19.35 0.62 16.97
CA THR A 44 -20.00 1.73 17.67
C THR A 44 -21.53 1.61 17.69
N ARG A 45 -22.12 1.06 16.62
CA ARG A 45 -23.56 0.75 16.57
C ARG A 45 -23.73 -0.77 16.55
N PRO A 46 -24.45 -1.36 17.52
CA PRO A 46 -24.70 -2.79 17.53
C PRO A 46 -25.57 -3.17 16.33
N LEU A 47 -25.21 -4.27 15.67
CA LEU A 47 -25.97 -4.88 14.59
C LEU A 47 -26.70 -6.12 15.13
N PRO A 48 -27.87 -6.48 14.57
CA PRO A 48 -28.58 -7.69 14.97
C PRO A 48 -27.75 -8.94 14.64
N ALA A 49 -27.87 -10.00 15.44
CA ALA A 49 -27.13 -11.24 15.24
C ALA A 49 -27.33 -11.86 13.84
N SER A 50 -28.51 -11.64 13.23
CA SER A 50 -28.83 -12.09 11.87
C SER A 50 -27.99 -11.45 10.77
N LYS A 51 -27.28 -10.35 11.06
CA LYS A 51 -26.35 -9.70 10.12
C LYS A 51 -24.97 -10.33 10.12
N PHE A 52 -24.71 -11.34 10.93
CA PHE A 52 -23.43 -12.03 11.01
C PHE A 52 -23.54 -13.49 10.57
N ARG A 53 -22.40 -14.04 10.16
CA ARG A 53 -22.24 -15.44 9.78
C ARG A 53 -21.56 -16.20 10.92
N ALA A 54 -22.05 -17.39 11.24
CA ALA A 54 -21.50 -18.21 12.33
C ALA A 54 -20.10 -18.77 12.04
N ASP A 55 -19.73 -18.89 10.76
CA ASP A 55 -18.43 -19.39 10.30
C ASP A 55 -17.38 -18.27 10.10
N VAL A 56 -17.69 -17.02 10.49
CA VAL A 56 -16.81 -15.86 10.34
C VAL A 56 -16.45 -15.31 11.71
N SER A 57 -15.16 -15.04 11.94
CA SER A 57 -14.67 -14.42 13.17
C SER A 57 -14.85 -12.90 13.12
N VAL A 58 -15.72 -12.36 13.98
CA VAL A 58 -16.04 -10.93 14.01
C VAL A 58 -15.06 -10.17 14.91
N ILE A 59 -14.49 -9.08 14.39
CA ILE A 59 -13.58 -8.16 15.06
C ILE A 59 -14.23 -6.78 15.05
N GLY A 60 -14.89 -6.44 16.15
CA GLY A 60 -15.56 -5.15 16.31
C GLY A 60 -14.66 -4.13 16.99
N MET A 61 -14.42 -2.97 16.37
CA MET A 61 -13.73 -1.84 16.99
C MET A 61 -14.65 -0.60 16.96
N PRO A 62 -14.89 0.10 18.09
CA PRO A 62 -15.81 1.23 18.14
C PRO A 62 -15.17 2.52 17.59
N LEU A 63 -14.81 2.49 16.31
CA LEU A 63 -14.05 3.53 15.62
C LEU A 63 -14.74 4.90 15.68
N THR A 64 -16.06 4.93 15.44
CA THR A 64 -16.81 6.19 15.49
C THR A 64 -16.85 6.75 16.91
N GLU A 65 -17.02 5.90 17.92
CA GLU A 65 -16.99 6.32 19.32
C GLU A 65 -15.63 6.93 19.70
N ILE A 66 -14.53 6.25 19.35
CA ILE A 66 -13.17 6.73 19.62
C ILE A 66 -12.95 8.07 18.90
N CYS A 67 -13.27 8.18 17.61
CA CYS A 67 -13.15 9.43 16.87
C CYS A 67 -13.99 10.56 17.49
N ASN A 68 -15.23 10.29 17.91
CA ASN A 68 -16.10 11.30 18.49
C ASN A 68 -15.58 11.82 19.83
N ARG A 69 -14.92 10.98 20.62
CA ARG A 69 -14.31 11.34 21.90
C ARG A 69 -13.00 12.11 21.72
N THR A 70 -12.22 11.79 20.68
CA THR A 70 -10.89 12.38 20.47
C THR A 70 -10.93 13.72 19.72
N TYR A 71 -11.84 13.86 18.74
CA TYR A 71 -11.86 15.01 17.85
C TYR A 71 -13.16 15.78 17.95
N ASP A 72 -13.10 17.11 17.96
CA ASP A 72 -14.28 17.97 17.99
C ASP A 72 -14.87 18.23 16.59
N ASP A 73 -13.99 18.43 15.59
CA ASP A 73 -14.40 18.75 14.23
C ASP A 73 -14.99 17.53 13.50
N PRO A 74 -16.25 17.61 12.99
CA PRO A 74 -16.89 16.52 12.25
C PRO A 74 -16.09 16.02 11.04
N ARG A 75 -15.39 16.91 10.34
CA ARG A 75 -14.61 16.54 9.17
C ARG A 75 -13.36 15.74 9.57
N GLN A 76 -12.67 16.15 10.63
CA GLN A 76 -11.57 15.38 11.22
C GLN A 76 -12.01 13.98 11.66
N ARG A 77 -13.17 13.85 12.34
CA ARG A 77 -13.73 12.54 12.75
C ARG A 77 -13.85 11.59 11.58
N GLN A 78 -14.36 12.06 10.44
CA GLN A 78 -14.54 11.25 9.24
C GLN A 78 -13.19 10.86 8.60
N LEU A 79 -12.25 11.81 8.49
CA LEU A 79 -10.95 11.57 7.86
C LEU A 79 -10.07 10.62 8.68
N PHE A 80 -9.99 10.83 9.99
CA PHE A 80 -9.10 10.07 10.87
C PHE A 80 -9.61 8.68 11.19
N LYS A 81 -10.91 8.42 11.02
CA LYS A 81 -11.47 7.06 11.09
C LYS A 81 -10.76 6.10 10.14
N ASN A 82 -10.39 6.56 8.95
CA ASN A 82 -9.70 5.73 7.96
C ASN A 82 -8.27 5.37 8.38
N ILE A 83 -7.57 6.32 9.00
CA ILE A 83 -6.21 6.08 9.48
C ILE A 83 -6.21 5.24 10.76
N MET A 84 -7.22 5.41 11.60
CA MET A 84 -7.38 4.66 12.83
C MET A 84 -7.55 3.17 12.57
N TYR A 85 -8.41 2.75 11.63
CA TYR A 85 -8.49 1.31 11.33
C TYR A 85 -7.22 0.79 10.64
N VAL A 86 -6.47 1.63 9.90
CA VAL A 86 -5.16 1.20 9.36
C VAL A 86 -4.19 0.90 10.50
N GLY A 87 -4.20 1.69 11.58
CA GLY A 87 -3.45 1.42 12.80
C GLY A 87 -3.88 0.11 13.45
N ALA A 88 -5.19 -0.12 13.56
CA ALA A 88 -5.74 -1.37 14.10
C ALA A 88 -5.32 -2.59 13.29
N LEU A 89 -5.38 -2.50 11.95
CA LEU A 89 -4.90 -3.55 11.05
C LEU A 89 -3.40 -3.77 11.16
N ALA A 90 -2.62 -2.73 11.44
CA ALA A 90 -1.19 -2.87 11.66
C ALA A 90 -0.88 -3.74 12.89
N ALA A 91 -1.60 -3.52 13.98
CA ALA A 91 -1.50 -4.37 15.17
C ALA A 91 -1.96 -5.82 14.88
N LEU A 92 -3.14 -5.99 14.29
CA LEU A 92 -3.75 -7.30 14.02
C LEU A 92 -2.94 -8.16 13.05
N LEU A 93 -2.33 -7.55 12.03
CA LEU A 93 -1.59 -8.25 10.98
C LEU A 93 -0.08 -8.22 11.18
N HIS A 94 0.42 -7.68 12.29
CA HIS A 94 1.86 -7.54 12.57
C HIS A 94 2.61 -6.71 11.51
N ILE A 95 1.97 -5.64 11.01
CA ILE A 95 2.61 -4.69 10.11
C ILE A 95 3.46 -3.72 10.92
N ASP A 96 4.70 -3.50 10.48
CA ASP A 96 5.60 -2.51 11.06
C ASP A 96 5.00 -1.10 11.00
N LEU A 97 4.70 -0.54 12.17
CA LEU A 97 4.07 0.78 12.31
C LEU A 97 4.95 1.89 11.71
N ALA A 98 6.28 1.77 11.86
CA ALA A 98 7.24 2.74 11.32
C ALA A 98 7.19 2.78 9.79
N ALA A 99 6.89 1.66 9.13
CA ALA A 99 6.72 1.63 7.68
C ALA A 99 5.48 2.43 7.24
N ILE A 100 4.40 2.40 8.02
CA ILE A 100 3.17 3.16 7.75
C ILE A 100 3.41 4.65 8.02
N GLU A 101 4.03 5.01 9.14
CA GLU A 101 4.39 6.39 9.47
C GLU A 101 5.25 7.03 8.37
N ALA A 102 6.23 6.30 7.85
CA ALA A 102 7.06 6.77 6.74
C ALA A 102 6.23 7.06 5.48
N LEU A 103 5.21 6.24 5.18
CA LEU A 103 4.31 6.47 4.05
C LEU A 103 3.39 7.68 4.29
N ILE A 104 2.89 7.88 5.51
CA ILE A 104 2.12 9.07 5.88
C ILE A 104 2.98 10.33 5.74
N ALA A 105 4.23 10.32 6.23
CA ALA A 105 5.17 11.42 6.10
C ALA A 105 5.45 11.78 4.63
N GLN A 106 5.59 10.79 3.76
CA GLN A 106 5.75 11.01 2.32
C GLN A 106 4.50 11.61 1.67
N GLN A 107 3.32 11.16 2.07
CA GLN A 107 2.04 11.63 1.51
C GLN A 107 1.75 13.08 1.90
N TYR A 108 2.04 13.47 3.15
CA TYR A 108 1.74 14.78 3.73
C TYR A 108 2.96 15.71 3.82
N LYS A 109 4.01 15.46 3.04
CA LYS A 109 5.20 16.32 2.99
C LYS A 109 4.83 17.79 2.71
N GLY A 110 5.27 18.71 3.58
CA GLY A 110 4.96 20.14 3.54
C GLY A 110 3.58 20.51 4.10
N LYS A 111 2.95 19.59 4.85
CA LYS A 111 1.66 19.77 5.54
C LYS A 111 1.75 19.21 6.96
N GLU A 112 2.65 19.76 7.76
CA GLU A 112 3.08 19.24 9.07
C GLU A 112 1.91 19.03 10.04
N LYS A 113 0.99 20.00 10.15
CA LYS A 113 -0.22 19.85 10.99
C LYS A 113 -1.09 18.65 10.61
N LEU A 114 -1.17 18.34 9.31
CA LEU A 114 -1.92 17.16 8.85
C LEU A 114 -1.13 15.88 9.11
N LEU A 115 0.19 15.90 8.95
CA LEU A 115 1.04 14.76 9.27
C LEU A 115 0.85 14.32 10.73
N ASP A 116 1.03 15.22 11.68
CA ASP A 116 0.97 14.89 13.11
C ASP A 116 -0.40 14.33 13.51
N ALA A 117 -1.48 14.92 12.98
CA ALA A 117 -2.83 14.46 13.26
C ALA A 117 -3.13 13.06 12.68
N ASN A 118 -2.60 12.74 11.49
CA ASN A 118 -2.74 11.41 10.90
C ASN A 118 -1.90 10.38 11.67
N VAL A 119 -0.67 10.72 12.07
CA VAL A 119 0.17 9.83 12.89
C VAL A 119 -0.49 9.56 14.24
N HIS A 120 -1.04 10.58 14.90
CA HIS A 120 -1.80 10.38 16.15
C HIS A 120 -2.99 9.43 15.97
N ALA A 121 -3.78 9.61 14.91
CA ALA A 121 -4.89 8.70 14.60
C ALA A 121 -4.43 7.25 14.35
N LEU A 122 -3.27 7.07 13.72
CA LEU A 122 -2.67 5.76 13.48
C LEU A 122 -2.35 5.05 14.81
N HIS A 123 -1.68 5.74 15.73
CA HIS A 123 -1.35 5.19 17.05
C HIS A 123 -2.60 4.85 17.87
N LEU A 124 -3.60 5.73 17.90
CA LEU A 124 -4.87 5.44 18.59
C LEU A 124 -5.51 4.13 18.12
N GLY A 125 -5.48 3.90 16.81
CA GLY A 125 -5.96 2.67 16.20
C GLY A 125 -5.17 1.44 16.63
N HIS A 126 -3.85 1.54 16.51
CA HIS A 126 -2.90 0.48 16.85
C HIS A 126 -2.96 0.10 18.33
N ASP A 127 -2.94 1.08 19.23
CA ASP A 127 -2.92 0.89 20.67
C ASP A 127 -4.22 0.27 21.17
N TYR A 128 -5.36 0.77 20.68
CA TYR A 128 -6.66 0.18 21.01
C TYR A 128 -6.74 -1.28 20.55
N ALA A 129 -6.31 -1.57 19.32
CA ALA A 129 -6.33 -2.93 18.79
C ALA A 129 -5.45 -3.88 19.62
N THR A 130 -4.24 -3.44 19.96
CA THR A 130 -3.29 -4.22 20.77
C THR A 130 -3.83 -4.54 22.16
N GLN A 131 -4.59 -3.62 22.76
CA GLN A 131 -5.08 -3.75 24.13
C GLN A 131 -6.43 -4.47 24.24
N ASN A 132 -7.30 -4.37 23.22
CA ASN A 132 -8.71 -4.73 23.35
C ASN A 132 -9.18 -5.77 22.32
N LEU A 133 -8.48 -5.96 21.20
CA LEU A 133 -8.92 -6.87 20.15
C LEU A 133 -8.20 -8.22 20.28
N PRO A 134 -8.90 -9.33 19.96
CA PRO A 134 -8.28 -10.65 19.98
C PRO A 134 -7.23 -10.76 18.88
N ALA A 135 -6.18 -11.55 19.14
CA ALA A 135 -5.25 -11.96 18.11
C ALA A 135 -5.97 -12.79 17.03
N ILE A 136 -5.49 -12.70 15.80
CA ILE A 136 -6.03 -13.43 14.65
C ILE A 136 -4.97 -14.35 14.06
N GLY A 137 -5.41 -15.37 13.30
CA GLY A 137 -4.52 -16.32 12.64
C GLY A 137 -3.85 -15.77 11.37
N LEU A 138 -4.09 -14.51 11.02
CA LEU A 138 -3.48 -13.85 9.88
C LEU A 138 -2.36 -12.93 10.34
N GLY A 139 -1.25 -12.94 9.60
CA GLY A 139 -0.15 -12.04 9.83
C GLY A 139 0.65 -11.85 8.55
N VAL A 140 1.31 -10.70 8.45
CA VAL A 140 2.31 -10.46 7.42
C VAL A 140 3.69 -10.46 8.06
N ARG A 141 4.69 -10.75 7.24
CA ARG A 141 6.09 -10.58 7.61
C ARG A 141 6.80 -9.75 6.56
N LYS A 142 7.83 -9.04 7.00
CA LYS A 142 8.73 -8.33 6.10
C LYS A 142 9.37 -9.32 5.12
N ALA A 143 9.39 -8.94 3.85
CA ALA A 143 10.04 -9.70 2.78
C ALA A 143 10.69 -8.71 1.80
N ASP A 144 11.86 -9.07 1.26
CA ASP A 144 12.58 -8.27 0.26
C ASP A 144 12.59 -8.96 -1.11
N ALA A 145 11.46 -9.53 -1.49
CA ALA A 145 11.31 -10.22 -2.77
C ALA A 145 11.07 -9.25 -3.94
N VAL A 146 10.78 -7.97 -3.70
CA VAL A 146 10.41 -7.01 -4.75
C VAL A 146 11.62 -6.45 -5.52
N GLY A 147 12.79 -6.35 -4.88
CA GLY A 147 14.02 -5.86 -5.49
C GLY A 147 13.87 -4.46 -6.10
N GLY A 148 14.37 -4.26 -7.33
CA GLY A 148 14.32 -2.98 -8.04
C GLY A 148 13.01 -2.67 -8.76
N ARG A 149 11.93 -3.42 -8.51
CA ARG A 149 10.63 -3.22 -9.16
C ARG A 149 9.94 -1.95 -8.67
N ILE A 150 9.04 -1.42 -9.50
CA ILE A 150 8.20 -0.26 -9.18
C ILE A 150 6.75 -0.69 -9.01
N PHE A 151 6.03 0.00 -8.13
CA PHE A 151 4.59 -0.12 -8.02
C PHE A 151 3.92 0.83 -9.01
N ILE A 152 3.07 0.30 -9.90
CA ILE A 152 2.46 1.06 -10.99
C ILE A 152 1.12 0.43 -11.37
N ASP A 153 0.13 1.26 -11.72
CA ASP A 153 -1.14 0.81 -12.30
C ASP A 153 -1.05 0.69 -13.84
N GLY A 154 -2.05 0.06 -14.46
CA GLY A 154 -2.05 -0.22 -15.91
C GLY A 154 -1.99 1.04 -16.79
N ASN A 155 -2.73 2.09 -16.43
CA ASN A 155 -2.78 3.31 -17.24
C ASN A 155 -1.49 4.13 -17.11
N SER A 156 -0.91 4.19 -15.91
CA SER A 156 0.41 4.79 -15.71
C SER A 156 1.51 4.01 -16.45
N ALA A 157 1.44 2.67 -16.46
CA ALA A 157 2.40 1.83 -17.18
C ALA A 157 2.30 2.02 -18.71
N ALA A 158 1.07 2.08 -19.24
CA ALA A 158 0.83 2.36 -20.66
C ALA A 158 1.35 3.75 -21.05
N ALA A 159 1.06 4.77 -20.26
CA ALA A 159 1.58 6.12 -20.46
C ALA A 159 3.12 6.16 -20.47
N LEU A 160 3.77 5.45 -19.53
CA LEU A 160 5.22 5.30 -19.50
C LEU A 160 5.74 4.65 -20.79
N GLY A 161 5.10 3.57 -21.23
CA GLY A 161 5.41 2.89 -22.49
C GLY A 161 5.26 3.79 -23.71
N CYS A 162 4.19 4.57 -23.81
CA CYS A 162 3.96 5.51 -24.91
C CYS A 162 5.06 6.57 -24.99
N VAL A 163 5.41 7.20 -23.87
CA VAL A 163 6.48 8.21 -23.82
C VAL A 163 7.83 7.60 -24.20
N TYR A 164 8.15 6.41 -23.68
CA TYR A 164 9.37 5.68 -24.05
C TYR A 164 9.39 5.24 -25.52
N GLY A 165 8.23 4.95 -26.09
CA GLY A 165 8.05 4.64 -27.51
C GLY A 165 8.12 5.85 -28.44
N GLY A 166 8.34 7.07 -27.91
CA GLY A 166 8.47 8.29 -28.70
C GLY A 166 7.15 8.98 -29.04
N ALA A 167 6.06 8.65 -28.35
CA ALA A 167 4.78 9.34 -28.54
C ALA A 167 4.93 10.83 -28.16
N SER A 168 4.75 11.71 -29.15
CA SER A 168 4.88 13.17 -29.01
C SER A 168 3.55 13.91 -28.98
N VAL A 169 2.46 13.27 -29.42
CA VAL A 169 1.10 13.83 -29.45
C VAL A 169 0.14 12.85 -28.79
N CYS A 170 -0.74 13.35 -27.93
CA CYS A 170 -1.81 12.59 -27.30
C CYS A 170 -3.11 13.38 -27.41
N ALA A 171 -4.08 12.82 -28.14
CA ALA A 171 -5.43 13.35 -28.26
C ALA A 171 -6.41 12.35 -27.65
N TRP A 172 -7.35 12.82 -26.84
CA TRP A 172 -8.32 11.96 -26.16
C TRP A 172 -9.65 12.67 -25.92
N TYR A 173 -10.70 11.88 -25.70
CA TYR A 173 -11.96 12.32 -25.13
C TYR A 173 -12.14 11.69 -23.73
N PRO A 174 -12.55 12.44 -22.69
CA PRO A 174 -12.68 11.89 -21.35
C PRO A 174 -13.74 10.77 -21.29
N ILE A 175 -13.29 9.55 -20.97
CA ILE A 175 -14.15 8.39 -20.77
C ILE A 175 -13.48 7.39 -19.80
N THR A 176 -14.27 6.80 -18.90
CA THR A 176 -13.80 5.75 -17.98
C THR A 176 -13.65 4.43 -18.74
N PRO A 177 -12.54 3.66 -18.58
CA PRO A 177 -11.41 3.85 -17.67
C PRO A 177 -10.17 4.53 -18.30
N SER A 178 -10.24 5.15 -19.47
CA SER A 178 -9.04 5.61 -20.22
C SER A 178 -8.56 7.03 -19.88
N SER A 179 -9.37 7.89 -19.26
CA SER A 179 -8.97 9.28 -18.96
C SER A 179 -7.65 9.37 -18.17
N SER A 180 -7.40 8.45 -17.23
CA SER A 180 -6.18 8.51 -16.41
C SER A 180 -4.90 8.11 -17.16
N LEU A 181 -4.98 7.34 -18.25
CA LEU A 181 -3.81 7.07 -19.12
C LEU A 181 -3.33 8.37 -19.77
N ALA A 182 -4.30 9.14 -20.22
CA ALA A 182 -4.13 10.40 -20.89
C ALA A 182 -3.48 11.45 -19.95
N GLU A 183 -4.01 11.59 -18.74
CA GLU A 183 -3.41 12.41 -17.68
C GLU A 183 -2.00 11.94 -17.29
N ALA A 184 -1.81 10.62 -17.14
CA ALA A 184 -0.52 10.02 -16.83
C ALA A 184 0.52 10.28 -17.93
N SER A 185 0.10 10.29 -19.20
CA SER A 185 0.98 10.59 -20.35
C SER A 185 1.53 12.01 -20.25
N ARG A 186 0.68 12.98 -19.92
CA ARG A 186 1.08 14.38 -19.70
C ARG A 186 2.05 14.55 -18.51
N SER A 187 1.83 13.81 -17.42
CA SER A 187 2.71 13.84 -16.24
C SER A 187 4.07 13.20 -16.52
N THR A 188 4.06 12.05 -17.20
CA THR A 188 5.24 11.28 -17.56
C THR A 188 6.12 12.05 -18.53
N ALA A 189 5.54 12.62 -19.59
CA ALA A 189 6.28 13.42 -20.57
C ALA A 189 7.00 14.61 -19.92
N ARG A 190 6.33 15.33 -19.00
CA ARG A 190 6.96 16.44 -18.25
C ARG A 190 8.11 15.97 -17.36
N SER A 191 7.93 14.86 -16.66
CA SER A 191 8.98 14.28 -15.81
C SER A 191 10.19 13.85 -16.64
N CYS A 192 9.97 13.19 -17.77
CA CYS A 192 10.99 12.78 -18.72
C CYS A 192 11.77 13.95 -19.34
N ALA A 193 11.06 15.01 -19.75
CA ALA A 193 11.69 16.19 -20.36
C ALA A 193 12.58 16.97 -19.38
N SER A 194 12.33 16.85 -18.07
CA SER A 194 13.16 17.51 -17.03
C SER A 194 14.48 16.79 -16.70
N ILE A 195 14.75 15.64 -17.33
CA ILE A 195 15.98 14.88 -17.12
C ILE A 195 16.98 15.31 -18.20
N PRO A 196 18.13 15.92 -17.84
CA PRO A 196 19.11 16.34 -18.83
C PRO A 196 19.60 15.12 -19.62
N THR A 197 19.49 15.18 -20.94
CA THR A 197 20.04 14.18 -21.85
C THR A 197 21.56 14.19 -21.71
N ARG A 198 22.12 13.07 -21.24
CA ARG A 198 23.58 12.87 -21.25
C ARG A 198 23.99 12.77 -22.72
N ALA A 199 24.87 13.67 -23.18
CA ALA A 199 25.40 13.64 -24.54
C ALA A 199 25.98 12.25 -24.84
N GLY A 200 25.44 11.57 -25.86
CA GLY A 200 25.93 10.27 -26.33
C GLY A 200 25.05 9.04 -26.06
N THR A 201 23.94 9.16 -25.32
CA THR A 201 22.96 8.08 -25.18
C THR A 201 21.60 8.51 -25.73
N ALA A 202 21.15 7.87 -26.81
CA ALA A 202 19.88 8.18 -27.50
C ALA A 202 18.61 7.88 -26.70
N THR A 203 18.73 7.40 -25.46
CA THR A 203 17.60 7.13 -24.58
C THR A 203 17.71 8.01 -23.34
N PRO A 204 16.76 8.94 -23.10
CA PRO A 204 16.66 9.60 -21.82
C PRO A 204 16.53 8.52 -20.74
N SER A 205 17.33 8.60 -19.68
CA SER A 205 17.15 7.78 -18.49
C SER A 205 15.90 8.27 -17.75
N CYS A 206 14.72 8.01 -18.32
CA CYS A 206 13.41 8.31 -17.74
C CYS A 206 13.10 7.37 -16.58
N ARG A 207 13.85 7.46 -15.48
CA ARG A 207 13.38 6.84 -14.25
C ARG A 207 12.11 7.60 -13.84
N PRO A 208 10.93 6.95 -13.78
CA PRO A 208 9.77 7.61 -13.22
C PRO A 208 10.18 8.15 -11.84
N ARG A 209 9.81 9.40 -11.53
CA ARG A 209 9.79 9.89 -10.15
C ARG A 209 8.73 9.08 -9.43
N THR A 210 9.05 7.83 -9.10
CA THR A 210 8.30 7.07 -8.12
C THR A 210 8.43 7.86 -6.83
N ARG A 211 7.30 8.26 -6.23
CA ARG A 211 7.22 8.35 -4.77
C ARG A 211 7.51 6.93 -4.25
N SER A 212 8.79 6.60 -4.19
CA SER A 212 9.37 5.33 -3.73
C SER A 212 10.15 5.66 -2.48
N PRO A 213 10.24 4.74 -1.50
CA PRO A 213 10.98 4.91 -0.26
C PRO A 213 12.50 4.80 -0.49
N ARG A 214 13.04 5.62 -1.38
CA ARG A 214 14.47 5.86 -1.52
C ARG A 214 14.81 7.14 -0.78
N SER A 215 14.83 7.05 0.54
CA SER A 215 15.62 7.99 1.33
C SER A 215 16.31 7.24 2.47
N ALA A 216 17.64 7.24 2.38
CA ALA A 216 18.56 7.21 3.51
C ALA A 216 18.78 5.88 4.23
N TRP A 217 19.16 4.82 3.53
CA TRP A 217 20.02 3.79 4.14
C TRP A 217 21.04 3.36 3.08
N TRP A 218 22.32 3.36 3.45
CA TRP A 218 23.50 3.04 2.63
C TRP A 218 24.14 4.19 1.84
N SER A 219 24.95 4.97 2.56
CA SER A 219 26.23 5.47 2.02
C SER A 219 27.28 4.40 2.30
N ALA A 220 27.82 3.75 1.25
CA ALA A 220 29.05 2.98 1.35
C ALA A 220 30.06 3.59 0.36
N PRO A 221 31.29 3.93 0.77
CA PRO A 221 32.26 4.59 -0.08
C PRO A 221 32.80 3.63 -1.14
N ALA A 222 33.16 4.21 -2.29
CA ALA A 222 33.79 3.52 -3.40
C ALA A 222 35.08 2.82 -2.95
N GLY A 223 35.13 1.49 -3.11
CA GLY A 223 36.30 0.67 -2.85
C GLY A 223 36.29 -0.54 -3.78
N THR A 224 37.28 -0.60 -4.66
CA THR A 224 37.54 -1.65 -5.64
C THR A 224 37.78 -3.01 -4.96
N ALA A 225 36.91 -3.98 -5.22
CA ALA A 225 37.18 -5.38 -4.90
C ALA A 225 36.84 -6.28 -6.10
N ARG A 226 37.87 -6.77 -6.79
CA ARG A 226 37.78 -7.88 -7.76
C ARG A 226 37.46 -9.16 -6.98
N ALA A 227 36.29 -9.74 -7.22
CA ALA A 227 36.02 -11.12 -6.82
C ALA A 227 36.40 -12.07 -7.96
N ARG A 228 37.48 -12.84 -7.79
CA ARG A 228 37.73 -14.08 -8.54
C ARG A 228 36.88 -15.18 -7.92
N SER A 229 36.20 -15.96 -8.75
CA SER A 229 35.47 -17.16 -8.37
C SER A 229 36.42 -18.32 -8.03
N PRO A 230 36.12 -19.17 -7.04
CA PRO A 230 36.82 -20.44 -6.86
C PRO A 230 36.18 -21.52 -7.75
N ARG A 231 36.98 -22.16 -8.60
CA ARG A 231 36.63 -23.42 -9.28
C ARG A 231 36.78 -24.59 -8.29
N PRO A 232 35.92 -25.62 -8.34
CA PRO A 232 36.15 -26.86 -7.59
C PRO A 232 37.20 -27.75 -8.29
N PRO A 233 37.94 -28.60 -7.56
CA PRO A 233 38.93 -29.50 -8.17
C PRO A 233 38.27 -30.74 -8.77
N VAL A 234 38.80 -31.17 -9.92
CA VAL A 234 38.52 -32.46 -10.59
C VAL A 234 39.42 -33.53 -9.94
N PRO A 235 38.93 -34.74 -9.62
CA PRO A 235 39.78 -35.82 -9.14
C PRO A 235 40.50 -36.48 -10.31
N ALA A 236 41.83 -36.59 -10.22
CA ALA A 236 42.63 -37.45 -11.09
C ALA A 236 42.63 -38.87 -10.53
N SER A 237 42.30 -39.83 -11.39
CA SER A 237 42.38 -41.26 -11.12
C SER A 237 43.83 -41.74 -11.07
N ARG A 238 44.14 -42.58 -10.09
CA ARG A 238 44.94 -43.81 -10.18
C ARG A 238 44.58 -44.72 -9.02
#